data_AF-A0A957FHZ7-F1
#
_entry.id   AF-A0A957FHZ7-F1
#
_cell.length_a   1.000
_cell.length_b   1.000
_cell.length_c   1.000
_cell.angle_alpha   90.00
_cell.angle_beta   90.00
_cell.angle_gamma   90.00
#
_symmetry.space_group_name_H-M   'P 1'
#
loop_
_entity.id
_entity.type
_entity.pdbx_description
1 polymer ?
#
loop_
_entity_poly.entity_id
_entity_poly.type
_entity_poly.pdbx_seq_one_letter_code
_entity_poly.pdbx_strand_id
1 'polypeptide(L)'
;GLGVPEHHVKVSLRSPLLLPRLAIVDPQLTYTMPPSVTASTGLDALVQVMEPFVTHQANPLTDALCREDLQRAARALRRAYHDGSDEEAREDMALVSLFGGLALANAKLGAVHGFAGPLGGMFPAPHGIVCARLLPYVMETNVQALQSRAPSHPACARYDEVARLLTGNEGATAVDGVTWIHELCADLNVPSLAQFGVTLADFPAIVAQAQKASSMKGNPISLTDAELTDILHKAL
;
A
#
# COMPACT_ATOMS: atom_id res chain seq x y z
N GLY A 1 10.37 -1.40 -12.33
CA GLY A 1 10.93 -2.77 -12.27
C GLY A 1 10.94 -3.36 -13.66
N LEU A 2 11.95 -4.16 -14.00
CA LEU A 2 11.97 -4.88 -15.28
C LEU A 2 11.27 -6.23 -15.08
N GLY A 3 10.30 -6.54 -15.94
CA GLY A 3 9.79 -7.91 -16.03
C GLY A 3 10.86 -8.79 -16.65
N VAL A 4 11.13 -9.94 -16.04
CA VAL A 4 11.97 -11.00 -16.62
C VAL A 4 11.04 -12.18 -16.89
N PRO A 5 10.38 -12.21 -18.07
CA PRO A 5 9.28 -13.14 -18.34
C PRO A 5 9.67 -14.60 -18.18
N GLU A 6 10.91 -14.94 -18.57
CA GLU A 6 11.48 -16.30 -18.49
C GLU A 6 11.58 -16.84 -17.06
N HIS A 7 11.60 -15.96 -16.06
CA HIS A 7 11.67 -16.32 -14.65
C HIS A 7 10.41 -15.95 -13.87
N HIS A 8 9.37 -15.44 -14.54
CA HIS A 8 8.11 -14.97 -13.92
C HIS A 8 8.34 -14.02 -12.73
N VAL A 9 9.40 -13.22 -12.79
CA VAL A 9 9.78 -12.29 -11.72
C VAL A 9 9.93 -10.87 -12.25
N LYS A 10 9.51 -9.91 -11.42
CA LYS A 10 9.81 -8.48 -11.58
C LYS A 10 11.03 -8.15 -10.74
N VAL A 11 12.13 -7.74 -11.37
CA VAL A 11 13.36 -7.36 -10.68
C VAL A 11 13.38 -5.85 -10.44
N SER A 12 13.70 -5.46 -9.21
CA SER A 12 13.92 -4.06 -8.83
C SER A 12 15.39 -3.70 -9.08
N LEU A 13 15.63 -2.86 -10.08
CA LEU A 13 16.94 -2.22 -10.27
C LEU A 13 17.06 -1.02 -9.33
N ARG A 14 18.19 -0.93 -8.63
CA ARG A 14 18.50 0.19 -7.73
C ARG A 14 19.89 0.72 -8.06
N SER A 15 19.96 1.99 -8.42
CA SER A 15 21.22 2.70 -8.64
C SER A 15 20.95 4.19 -8.44
N PRO A 16 21.86 4.94 -7.78
CA PRO A 16 21.76 6.40 -7.72
C PRO A 16 21.67 7.07 -9.10
N LEU A 17 22.19 6.41 -10.14
CA LEU A 17 22.13 6.88 -11.53
C LEU A 17 20.74 6.78 -12.16
N LEU A 18 19.79 6.09 -11.51
CA LEU A 18 18.38 6.02 -11.94
C LEU A 18 17.54 7.17 -11.37
N LEU A 19 18.10 8.02 -10.49
CA LEU A 19 17.40 9.20 -10.00
C LEU A 19 17.26 10.24 -11.14
N PRO A 20 16.05 10.76 -11.40
CA PRO A 20 15.88 11.77 -12.42
C PRO A 20 16.58 13.08 -12.01
N ARG A 21 17.12 13.81 -12.99
CA ARG A 21 17.69 15.15 -12.75
C ARG A 21 16.63 16.21 -12.41
N LEU A 22 15.40 15.98 -12.89
CA LEU A 22 14.24 16.85 -12.69
C LEU A 22 12.98 15.96 -12.70
N ALA A 23 12.10 16.17 -11.73
CA ALA A 23 10.75 15.62 -11.73
C ALA A 23 9.76 16.78 -11.85
N ILE A 24 8.84 16.69 -12.82
CA ILE A 24 7.73 17.64 -12.98
C ILE A 24 6.48 16.90 -12.54
N VAL A 25 5.82 17.43 -11.51
CA VAL A 25 4.56 16.89 -10.98
C VAL A 25 3.49 17.94 -11.24
N ASP A 26 2.76 17.76 -12.35
CA ASP A 26 1.67 18.64 -12.76
C ASP A 26 0.34 17.87 -12.64
N PRO A 27 -0.54 18.23 -11.68
CA PRO A 27 -1.80 17.52 -11.48
C PRO A 27 -2.73 17.62 -12.69
N GLN A 28 -2.63 18.66 -13.53
CA GLN A 28 -3.50 18.82 -14.71
C GLN A 28 -3.33 17.68 -15.72
N LEU A 29 -2.13 17.09 -15.76
CA LEU A 29 -1.85 15.92 -16.61
C LEU A 29 -2.56 14.65 -16.14
N THR A 30 -3.21 14.67 -14.96
CA THR A 30 -3.94 13.54 -14.39
C THR A 30 -5.45 13.63 -14.54
N TYR A 31 -6.00 14.77 -14.99
CA TYR A 31 -7.45 15.02 -14.99
C TYR A 31 -8.22 14.03 -15.89
N THR A 32 -7.60 13.58 -16.96
CA THR A 32 -8.18 12.63 -17.93
C THR A 32 -8.06 11.16 -17.51
N MET A 33 -7.43 10.86 -16.36
CA MET A 33 -7.31 9.48 -15.88
C MET A 33 -8.71 8.89 -15.62
N PRO A 34 -9.02 7.72 -16.21
CA PRO A 34 -10.25 7.01 -15.88
C PRO A 34 -10.35 6.73 -14.37
N PRO A 35 -11.57 6.63 -13.79
CA PRO A 35 -11.75 6.33 -12.38
C PRO A 35 -10.99 5.07 -11.92
N SER A 36 -10.99 4.01 -12.73
CA SER A 36 -10.25 2.77 -12.42
C SER A 36 -8.74 2.96 -12.29
N VAL A 37 -8.15 3.83 -13.11
CA VAL A 37 -6.72 4.16 -13.02
C VAL A 37 -6.46 5.05 -11.80
N THR A 38 -7.36 6.00 -11.52
CA THR A 38 -7.29 6.84 -10.31
C THR A 38 -7.38 6.00 -9.03
N ALA A 39 -8.29 5.03 -8.97
CA ALA A 39 -8.39 4.10 -7.84
C ALA A 39 -7.11 3.27 -7.69
N SER A 40 -6.66 2.63 -8.76
CA SER A 40 -5.45 1.78 -8.75
C SER A 40 -4.22 2.56 -8.27
N THR A 41 -3.93 3.70 -8.89
CA THR A 41 -2.73 4.49 -8.58
C THR A 41 -2.83 5.25 -7.26
N GLY A 42 -4.02 5.76 -6.92
CA GLY A 42 -4.23 6.49 -5.68
C GLY A 42 -4.19 5.60 -4.44
N LEU A 43 -4.70 4.36 -4.54
CA LEU A 43 -4.57 3.37 -3.46
C LEU A 43 -3.12 2.90 -3.31
N ASP A 44 -2.38 2.73 -4.40
CA ASP A 44 -0.94 2.45 -4.34
C ASP A 44 -0.20 3.57 -3.61
N ALA A 45 -0.50 4.84 -3.94
CA ALA A 45 0.08 6.00 -3.26
C ALA A 45 -0.26 6.03 -1.76
N LEU A 46 -1.51 5.72 -1.37
CA LEU A 46 -1.91 5.58 0.03
C LEU A 46 -1.10 4.49 0.76
N VAL A 47 -0.93 3.32 0.15
CA VAL A 47 -0.09 2.24 0.71
C VAL A 47 1.37 2.71 0.85
N GLN A 48 1.87 3.45 -0.14
CA GLN A 48 3.24 3.99 -0.15
C GLN A 48 3.50 5.12 0.85
N VAL A 49 2.48 5.70 1.45
CA VAL A 49 2.65 6.58 2.62
C VAL A 49 2.39 5.85 3.94
N MET A 50 1.51 4.85 3.95
CA MET A 50 1.20 4.07 5.16
C MET A 50 2.31 3.10 5.54
N GLU A 51 2.79 2.28 4.60
CA GLU A 51 3.81 1.27 4.92
C GLU A 51 5.12 1.88 5.41
N PRO A 52 5.65 2.98 4.82
CA PRO A 52 6.82 3.66 5.37
C PRO A 52 6.59 4.30 6.73
N PHE A 53 5.34 4.61 7.08
CA PHE A 53 5.02 5.13 8.41
C PHE A 53 5.04 4.05 9.48
N VAL A 54 4.67 2.81 9.15
CA VAL A 54 4.62 1.70 10.12
C VAL A 54 5.79 0.74 10.01
N THR A 55 6.69 0.91 9.03
CA THR A 55 7.89 0.07 8.85
C THR A 55 8.86 0.20 10.03
N HIS A 56 9.63 -0.87 10.29
CA HIS A 56 10.73 -0.84 11.26
C HIS A 56 11.92 0.05 10.83
N GLN A 57 11.92 0.61 9.62
CA GLN A 57 12.91 1.58 9.12
C GLN A 57 12.38 3.01 9.03
N ALA A 58 11.26 3.30 9.68
CA ALA A 58 10.70 4.64 9.70
C ALA A 58 11.65 5.61 10.41
N ASN A 59 11.66 6.86 9.96
CA ASN A 59 12.55 7.89 10.47
C ASN A 59 11.87 9.27 10.45
N PRO A 60 12.41 10.30 11.13
CA PRO A 60 11.73 11.60 11.24
C PRO A 60 11.40 12.27 9.90
N LEU A 61 12.22 12.06 8.85
CA LEU A 61 11.95 12.60 7.52
C LEU A 61 10.72 11.94 6.90
N THR A 62 10.69 10.60 6.89
CA THR A 62 9.55 9.87 6.32
C THR A 62 8.29 10.04 7.16
N ASP A 63 8.40 10.09 8.49
CA ASP A 63 7.26 10.29 9.39
C ASP A 63 6.59 11.65 9.15
N ALA A 64 7.36 12.70 8.85
CA ALA A 64 6.83 14.02 8.53
C ALA A 64 6.02 14.02 7.23
N LEU A 65 6.56 13.39 6.18
CA LEU A 65 5.89 13.26 4.88
C LEU A 65 4.62 12.40 4.98
N CYS A 66 4.75 11.20 5.55
CA CYS A 66 3.67 10.23 5.62
C CYS A 66 2.48 10.71 6.46
N ARG A 67 2.72 11.42 7.57
CA ARG A 67 1.64 11.90 8.45
C ARG A 67 0.72 12.88 7.74
N GLU A 68 1.31 13.88 7.08
CA GLU A 68 0.57 14.87 6.28
C GLU A 68 -0.20 14.18 5.15
N ASP A 69 0.43 13.21 4.48
CA ASP A 69 -0.16 12.61 3.30
C ASP A 69 -1.18 11.50 3.57
N LEU A 70 -1.15 10.87 4.74
CA LEU A 70 -2.26 10.02 5.18
C LEU A 70 -3.55 10.85 5.26
N GLN A 71 -3.49 12.06 5.81
CA GLN A 71 -4.63 12.98 5.85
C GLN A 71 -5.01 13.48 4.45
N ARG A 72 -4.01 13.76 3.60
CA ARG A 72 -4.21 14.19 2.21
C ARG A 72 -4.91 13.14 1.37
N ALA A 73 -4.44 11.89 1.43
CA ALA A 73 -5.06 10.78 0.75
C ALA A 73 -6.50 10.56 1.23
N ALA A 74 -6.73 10.63 2.55
CA ALA A 74 -8.04 10.41 3.14
C ALA A 74 -9.11 11.40 2.64
N ARG A 75 -8.77 12.68 2.51
CA ARG A 75 -9.71 13.70 2.02
C ARG A 75 -9.84 13.73 0.49
N ALA A 76 -8.80 13.36 -0.25
CA ALA A 76 -8.71 13.62 -1.70
C ALA A 76 -9.07 12.41 -2.57
N LEU A 77 -8.69 11.19 -2.17
CA LEU A 77 -8.74 10.04 -3.07
C LEU A 77 -10.17 9.73 -3.58
N ARG A 78 -11.15 9.74 -2.67
CA ARG A 78 -12.57 9.51 -3.02
C ARG A 78 -13.08 10.59 -3.97
N ARG A 79 -12.74 11.86 -3.71
CA ARG A 79 -13.11 13.00 -4.56
C ARG A 79 -12.52 12.85 -5.96
N ALA A 80 -11.22 12.62 -6.07
CA ALA A 80 -10.53 12.45 -7.35
C ALA A 80 -11.05 11.23 -8.16
N TYR A 81 -11.51 10.18 -7.47
CA TYR A 81 -12.12 9.02 -8.11
C TYR A 81 -13.51 9.33 -8.69
N HIS A 82 -14.37 10.01 -7.93
CA HIS A 82 -15.73 10.32 -8.34
C HIS A 82 -15.80 11.51 -9.33
N ASP A 83 -14.92 12.47 -9.17
CA ASP A 83 -14.77 13.63 -10.04
C ASP A 83 -13.30 13.83 -10.42
N GLY A 84 -12.95 13.36 -11.62
CA GLY A 84 -11.60 13.51 -12.15
C GLY A 84 -11.18 14.94 -12.46
N SER A 85 -12.13 15.89 -12.47
CA SER A 85 -11.90 17.32 -12.67
C SER A 85 -11.78 18.12 -11.38
N ASP A 86 -11.88 17.47 -10.21
CA ASP A 86 -11.63 18.10 -8.92
C ASP A 86 -10.14 18.45 -8.78
N GLU A 87 -9.80 19.70 -9.12
CA GLU A 87 -8.43 20.18 -9.23
C GLU A 87 -7.66 20.03 -7.91
N GLU A 88 -8.28 20.37 -6.78
CA GLU A 88 -7.69 20.27 -5.45
C GLU A 88 -7.43 18.81 -5.07
N ALA A 89 -8.39 17.91 -5.32
CA ALA A 89 -8.21 16.50 -5.02
C ALA A 89 -7.11 15.87 -5.89
N ARG A 90 -6.96 16.31 -7.14
CA ARG A 90 -5.90 15.87 -8.04
C ARG A 90 -4.54 16.40 -7.62
N GLU A 91 -4.44 17.66 -7.22
CA GLU A 91 -3.22 18.23 -6.63
C GLU A 91 -2.81 17.46 -5.37
N ASP A 92 -3.76 17.23 -4.48
CA ASP A 92 -3.52 16.49 -3.26
C ASP A 92 -3.00 15.08 -3.55
N MET A 93 -3.64 14.33 -4.43
CA MET A 93 -3.18 12.98 -4.79
C MET A 93 -1.85 12.97 -5.54
N ALA A 94 -1.52 14.01 -6.31
CA ALA A 94 -0.22 14.15 -6.94
C ALA A 94 0.90 14.31 -5.90
N LEU A 95 0.63 15.09 -4.84
CA LEU A 95 1.54 15.22 -3.69
C LEU A 95 1.68 13.90 -2.92
N VAL A 96 0.56 13.21 -2.63
CA VAL A 96 0.60 11.87 -1.98
C VAL A 96 1.49 10.90 -2.76
N SER A 97 1.36 10.88 -4.08
CA SER A 97 2.19 10.02 -4.93
C SER A 97 3.67 10.41 -4.89
N LEU A 98 3.98 11.70 -4.98
CA LEU A 98 5.36 12.20 -4.94
C LEU A 98 6.04 11.87 -3.60
N PHE A 99 5.41 12.22 -2.49
CA PHE A 99 5.97 12.04 -1.15
C PHE A 99 5.93 10.58 -0.71
N GLY A 100 4.96 9.78 -1.16
CA GLY A 100 5.02 8.31 -1.05
C GLY A 100 6.28 7.74 -1.72
N GLY A 101 6.63 8.25 -2.91
CA GLY A 101 7.88 7.93 -3.59
C GLY A 101 9.14 8.33 -2.80
N LEU A 102 9.14 9.51 -2.17
CA LEU A 102 10.24 9.93 -1.30
C LEU A 102 10.32 9.09 -0.02
N ALA A 103 9.18 8.76 0.58
CA ALA A 103 9.10 7.97 1.80
C ALA A 103 9.62 6.55 1.57
N LEU A 104 9.13 5.86 0.52
CA LEU A 104 9.57 4.50 0.21
C LEU A 104 11.05 4.43 -0.24
N ALA A 105 11.60 5.50 -0.79
CA ALA A 105 13.02 5.56 -1.17
C ALA A 105 13.94 5.75 0.04
N ASN A 106 13.45 6.39 1.11
CA ASN A 106 14.21 6.71 2.33
C ASN A 106 13.82 5.84 3.54
N ALA A 107 12.87 4.93 3.37
CA ALA A 107 12.52 3.88 4.32
C ALA A 107 12.27 2.57 3.55
N LYS A 108 11.53 1.65 4.16
CA LYS A 108 11.04 0.46 3.48
C LYS A 108 9.52 0.50 3.40
N LEU A 109 9.00 -0.41 2.59
CA LEU A 109 7.58 -0.74 2.54
C LEU A 109 7.30 -1.90 3.52
N GLY A 110 6.22 -2.65 3.31
CA GLY A 110 5.83 -3.75 4.19
C GLY A 110 5.30 -4.95 3.42
N ALA A 111 4.41 -5.68 4.09
CA ALA A 111 3.84 -6.91 3.57
C ALA A 111 2.92 -6.71 2.34
N VAL A 112 2.26 -5.56 2.18
CA VAL A 112 1.43 -5.28 0.99
C VAL A 112 2.30 -5.33 -0.26
N HIS A 113 3.38 -4.54 -0.28
CA HIS A 113 4.34 -4.59 -1.39
C HIS A 113 5.18 -5.88 -1.40
N GLY A 114 5.28 -6.57 -0.27
CA GLY A 114 5.85 -7.91 -0.17
C GLY A 114 5.11 -8.95 -1.02
N PHE A 115 3.78 -8.86 -1.09
CA PHE A 115 2.93 -9.67 -1.96
C PHE A 115 2.83 -9.13 -3.39
N ALA A 116 2.83 -7.81 -3.57
CA ALA A 116 2.55 -7.18 -4.86
C ALA A 116 3.59 -7.54 -5.95
N GLY A 117 4.85 -7.78 -5.56
CA GLY A 117 5.90 -8.27 -6.47
C GLY A 117 5.59 -9.66 -7.03
N PRO A 118 5.46 -10.70 -6.18
CA PRO A 118 5.06 -12.05 -6.59
C PRO A 118 3.76 -12.09 -7.39
N LEU A 119 2.68 -11.49 -6.88
CA LEU A 119 1.37 -11.50 -7.55
C LEU A 119 1.43 -10.83 -8.92
N GLY A 120 2.12 -9.69 -9.05
CA GLY A 120 2.28 -9.00 -10.33
C GLY A 120 3.28 -9.66 -11.31
N GLY A 121 4.01 -10.68 -10.89
CA GLY A 121 4.84 -11.54 -11.76
C GLY A 121 4.12 -12.79 -12.22
N MET A 122 3.20 -13.30 -11.40
CA MET A 122 2.45 -14.54 -11.64
C MET A 122 1.10 -14.33 -12.34
N PHE A 123 0.45 -13.18 -12.12
CA PHE A 123 -0.90 -12.90 -12.59
C PHE A 123 -1.00 -11.55 -13.31
N PRO A 124 -1.95 -11.37 -14.24
CA PRO A 124 -2.18 -10.11 -14.93
C PRO A 124 -2.94 -9.08 -14.06
N ALA A 125 -2.61 -9.00 -12.76
CA ALA A 125 -3.23 -8.07 -11.82
C ALA A 125 -2.47 -6.73 -11.79
N PRO A 126 -3.14 -5.58 -11.98
CA PRO A 126 -2.51 -4.27 -11.86
C PRO A 126 -1.92 -4.06 -10.45
N HIS A 127 -0.71 -3.53 -10.37
CA HIS A 127 0.04 -3.40 -9.11
C HIS A 127 -0.76 -2.69 -8.01
N GLY A 128 -1.30 -1.50 -8.32
CA GLY A 128 -2.05 -0.72 -7.36
C GLY A 128 -3.34 -1.39 -6.88
N ILE A 129 -4.00 -2.18 -7.74
CA ILE A 129 -5.16 -2.99 -7.35
C ILE A 129 -4.77 -4.11 -6.40
N VAL A 130 -3.64 -4.78 -6.64
CA VAL A 130 -3.11 -5.78 -5.70
C VAL A 130 -2.79 -5.13 -4.35
N CYS A 131 -2.11 -3.99 -4.37
CA CYS A 131 -1.79 -3.24 -3.15
C CYS A 131 -3.08 -2.86 -2.38
N ALA A 132 -4.06 -2.31 -3.09
CA ALA A 132 -5.37 -1.94 -2.53
C ALA A 132 -6.11 -3.12 -1.90
N ARG A 133 -6.22 -4.24 -2.65
CA ARG A 133 -6.97 -5.41 -2.22
C ARG A 133 -6.36 -6.03 -0.96
N LEU A 134 -5.04 -6.00 -0.83
CA LEU A 134 -4.33 -6.60 0.30
C LEU A 134 -4.22 -5.70 1.52
N LEU A 135 -4.22 -4.37 1.34
CA LEU A 135 -3.98 -3.40 2.41
C LEU A 135 -4.81 -3.63 3.69
N PRO A 136 -6.15 -3.74 3.64
CA PRO A 136 -6.92 -3.87 4.88
C PRO A 136 -6.59 -5.16 5.63
N TYR A 137 -6.39 -6.26 4.91
CA TYR A 137 -6.05 -7.56 5.50
C TYR A 137 -4.65 -7.59 6.07
N VAL A 138 -3.67 -6.99 5.38
CA VAL A 138 -2.31 -6.86 5.89
C VAL A 138 -2.27 -5.99 7.15
N MET A 139 -2.99 -4.87 7.16
CA MET A 139 -3.09 -4.01 8.35
C MET A 139 -3.72 -4.77 9.52
N GLU A 140 -4.85 -5.45 9.29
CA GLU A 140 -5.50 -6.29 10.30
C GLU A 140 -4.55 -7.33 10.89
N THR A 141 -3.91 -8.14 10.04
CA THR A 141 -2.98 -9.18 10.47
C THR A 141 -1.77 -8.61 11.20
N ASN A 142 -1.21 -7.49 10.74
CA ASN A 142 -0.10 -6.83 11.44
C ASN A 142 -0.52 -6.37 12.85
N VAL A 143 -1.69 -5.75 12.98
CA VAL A 143 -2.22 -5.28 14.27
C VAL A 143 -2.43 -6.46 15.22
N GLN A 144 -3.08 -7.54 14.76
CA GLN A 144 -3.30 -8.75 15.56
C GLN A 144 -1.98 -9.40 15.99
N ALA A 145 -1.03 -9.53 15.06
CA ALA A 145 0.28 -10.12 15.33
C ALA A 145 1.09 -9.26 16.32
N LEU A 146 1.05 -7.94 16.19
CA LEU A 146 1.68 -7.01 17.12
C LEU A 146 1.06 -7.11 18.51
N GLN A 147 -0.27 -7.05 18.63
CA GLN A 147 -0.96 -7.19 19.92
C GLN A 147 -0.66 -8.53 20.62
N SER A 148 -0.59 -9.62 19.85
CA SER A 148 -0.33 -10.96 20.38
C SER A 148 1.13 -11.18 20.77
N ARG A 149 2.08 -10.81 19.89
CA ARG A 149 3.50 -11.20 20.01
C ARG A 149 4.40 -10.08 20.49
N ALA A 150 4.01 -8.82 20.31
CA ALA A 150 4.84 -7.66 20.63
C ALA A 150 3.98 -6.43 21.04
N PRO A 151 3.13 -6.52 22.07
CA PRO A 151 2.14 -5.49 22.39
C PRO A 151 2.76 -4.12 22.72
N SER A 152 3.99 -4.10 23.22
CA SER A 152 4.74 -2.86 23.51
C SER A 152 5.49 -2.28 22.30
N HIS A 153 5.37 -2.88 21.11
CA HIS A 153 6.06 -2.41 19.92
C HIS A 153 5.49 -1.05 19.47
N PRO A 154 6.34 -0.06 19.09
CA PRO A 154 5.87 1.28 18.72
C PRO A 154 4.87 1.31 17.56
N ALA A 155 4.91 0.31 16.68
CA ALA A 155 3.98 0.19 15.56
C ALA A 155 2.51 0.06 16.00
N CYS A 156 2.21 -0.46 17.20
CA CYS A 156 0.84 -0.49 17.73
C CYS A 156 0.24 0.92 17.76
N ALA A 157 0.93 1.86 18.43
CA ALA A 157 0.49 3.25 18.53
C ALA A 157 0.49 3.97 17.17
N ARG A 158 1.41 3.61 16.26
CA ARG A 158 1.43 4.15 14.90
C ARG A 158 0.23 3.70 14.08
N TYR A 159 -0.25 2.46 14.23
CA TYR A 159 -1.48 2.02 13.56
C TYR A 159 -2.73 2.73 14.10
N ASP A 160 -2.79 3.01 15.40
CA ASP A 160 -3.85 3.88 15.93
C ASP A 160 -3.73 5.31 15.37
N GLU A 161 -2.51 5.82 15.22
CA GLU A 161 -2.28 7.13 14.59
C GLU A 161 -2.73 7.15 13.12
N VAL A 162 -2.41 6.12 12.34
CA VAL A 162 -2.92 5.95 10.97
C VAL A 162 -4.45 6.04 10.98
N ALA A 163 -5.12 5.33 11.87
CA ALA A 163 -6.58 5.38 11.96
C ALA A 163 -7.11 6.78 12.25
N ARG A 164 -6.51 7.51 13.19
CA ARG A 164 -6.89 8.91 13.48
C ARG A 164 -6.69 9.82 12.28
N LEU A 165 -5.58 9.67 11.56
CA LEU A 165 -5.26 10.49 10.39
C LEU A 165 -6.22 10.22 9.22
N LEU A 166 -6.61 8.96 9.02
CA LEU A 166 -7.53 8.57 7.94
C LEU A 166 -8.98 8.93 8.24
N THR A 167 -9.42 8.73 9.48
CA THR A 167 -10.82 8.95 9.88
C THR A 167 -11.10 10.39 10.33
N GLY A 168 -10.07 11.15 10.71
CA GLY A 168 -10.22 12.45 11.36
C GLY A 168 -10.76 12.38 12.79
N ASN A 169 -10.89 11.19 13.37
CA ASN A 169 -11.41 10.98 14.73
C ASN A 169 -10.25 10.71 15.70
N GLU A 170 -10.03 11.58 16.69
CA GLU A 170 -8.96 11.42 17.70
C GLU A 170 -9.12 10.17 18.58
N GLY A 171 -10.33 9.61 18.69
CA GLY A 171 -10.60 8.38 19.41
C GLY A 171 -10.41 7.11 18.58
N ALA A 172 -10.08 7.22 17.29
CA ALA A 172 -9.95 6.07 16.41
C ALA A 172 -8.74 5.19 16.81
N THR A 173 -8.97 3.88 16.70
CA THR A 173 -8.01 2.81 16.92
C THR A 173 -7.66 2.13 15.60
N ALA A 174 -6.61 1.32 15.60
CA ALA A 174 -6.21 0.55 14.43
C ALA A 174 -7.37 -0.27 13.81
N VAL A 175 -8.34 -0.73 14.60
CA VAL A 175 -9.53 -1.45 14.10
C VAL A 175 -10.40 -0.53 13.23
N ASP A 176 -10.61 0.71 13.66
CA ASP A 176 -11.37 1.71 12.89
C ASP A 176 -10.63 2.05 11.58
N GLY A 177 -9.29 2.07 11.61
CA GLY A 177 -8.47 2.23 10.41
C GLY A 177 -8.65 1.10 9.40
N VAL A 178 -8.68 -0.16 9.87
CA VAL A 178 -8.97 -1.33 9.02
C VAL A 178 -10.35 -1.21 8.37
N THR A 179 -11.37 -0.85 9.15
CA THR A 179 -12.73 -0.62 8.63
C THR A 179 -12.76 0.48 7.58
N TRP A 180 -12.12 1.62 7.85
CA TRP A 180 -12.05 2.74 6.91
C TRP A 180 -11.41 2.34 5.56
N ILE A 181 -10.34 1.54 5.59
CA ILE A 181 -9.68 1.04 4.37
C ILE A 181 -10.58 0.05 3.63
N HIS A 182 -11.31 -0.80 4.35
CA HIS A 182 -12.30 -1.69 3.74
C HIS A 182 -13.38 -0.93 2.99
N GLU A 183 -13.95 0.09 3.62
CA GLU A 183 -14.95 0.97 3.01
C GLU A 183 -14.37 1.70 1.79
N LEU A 184 -13.15 2.23 1.90
CA LEU A 184 -12.47 2.87 0.78
C LEU A 184 -12.30 1.91 -0.41
N CYS A 185 -11.81 0.69 -0.18
CA CYS A 185 -11.64 -0.29 -1.25
C CYS A 185 -12.99 -0.70 -1.87
N ALA A 186 -14.06 -0.82 -1.08
CA ALA A 186 -15.39 -1.11 -1.59
C ALA A 186 -15.92 0.03 -2.48
N ASP A 187 -15.81 1.27 -2.01
CA ASP A 187 -16.33 2.45 -2.72
C ASP A 187 -15.57 2.74 -4.02
N LEU A 188 -14.29 2.38 -4.08
CA LEU A 188 -13.46 2.49 -5.28
C LEU A 188 -13.58 1.27 -6.21
N ASN A 189 -14.48 0.32 -5.89
CA ASN A 189 -14.74 -0.90 -6.65
C ASN A 189 -13.49 -1.76 -6.87
N VAL A 190 -12.67 -1.95 -5.82
CA VAL A 190 -11.46 -2.76 -5.90
C VAL A 190 -11.83 -4.25 -6.07
N PRO A 191 -11.42 -4.91 -7.16
CA PRO A 191 -11.75 -6.30 -7.42
C PRO A 191 -10.99 -7.27 -6.53
N SER A 192 -11.53 -8.48 -6.38
CA SER A 192 -10.86 -9.56 -5.65
C SER A 192 -9.75 -10.22 -6.46
N LEU A 193 -8.84 -10.95 -5.80
CA LEU A 193 -7.74 -11.63 -6.49
C LEU A 193 -8.24 -12.73 -7.45
N ALA A 194 -9.39 -13.35 -7.16
CA ALA A 194 -9.99 -14.35 -8.05
C ALA A 194 -10.31 -13.79 -9.45
N GLN A 195 -10.63 -12.50 -9.57
CA GLN A 195 -10.89 -11.86 -10.87
C GLN A 195 -9.66 -11.81 -11.77
N PHE A 196 -8.46 -11.97 -11.20
CA PHE A 196 -7.20 -12.04 -11.94
C PHE A 196 -6.68 -13.48 -12.10
N GLY A 197 -7.49 -14.48 -11.75
CA GLY A 197 -7.16 -15.90 -11.91
C GLY A 197 -6.36 -16.50 -10.76
N VAL A 198 -6.21 -15.81 -9.62
CA VAL A 198 -5.61 -16.40 -8.43
C VAL A 198 -6.51 -17.50 -7.88
N THR A 199 -5.94 -18.63 -7.50
CA THR A 199 -6.64 -19.76 -6.88
C THR A 199 -5.96 -20.20 -5.59
N LEU A 200 -6.66 -21.03 -4.80
CA LEU A 200 -6.08 -21.61 -3.58
C LEU A 200 -4.83 -22.45 -3.84
N ALA A 201 -4.71 -23.05 -5.04
CA ALA A 201 -3.54 -23.86 -5.41
C ALA A 201 -2.27 -23.01 -5.53
N ASP A 202 -2.40 -21.70 -5.77
CA ASP A 202 -1.28 -20.79 -5.96
C ASP A 202 -0.69 -20.29 -4.65
N PHE A 203 -1.43 -20.41 -3.54
CA PHE A 203 -1.07 -19.82 -2.24
C PHE A 203 0.32 -20.24 -1.76
N PRO A 204 0.72 -21.53 -1.78
CA PRO A 204 2.05 -21.93 -1.33
C PRO A 204 3.17 -21.24 -2.11
N ALA A 205 3.01 -21.08 -3.43
CA ALA A 205 3.99 -20.42 -4.27
C ALA A 205 4.06 -18.90 -4.00
N ILE A 206 2.90 -18.25 -3.86
CA ILE A 206 2.81 -16.82 -3.54
C ILE A 206 3.47 -16.53 -2.18
N VAL A 207 3.13 -17.31 -1.14
CA VAL A 207 3.67 -17.13 0.22
C VAL A 207 5.19 -17.34 0.23
N ALA A 208 5.69 -18.40 -0.41
CA ALA A 208 7.12 -18.67 -0.47
C ALA A 208 7.93 -17.57 -1.18
N GLN A 209 7.35 -16.93 -2.20
CA GLN A 209 7.97 -15.78 -2.86
C GLN A 209 7.84 -14.48 -2.03
N ALA A 210 6.69 -14.24 -1.41
CA ALA A 210 6.44 -13.08 -0.56
C ALA A 210 7.39 -13.02 0.64
N GLN A 211 7.65 -14.15 1.31
CA GLN A 211 8.64 -14.26 2.39
C GLN A 211 10.06 -13.81 1.97
N LYS A 212 10.43 -14.02 0.70
CA LYS A 212 11.75 -13.66 0.17
C LYS A 212 11.80 -12.21 -0.31
N ALA A 213 10.66 -11.55 -0.49
CA ALA A 213 10.58 -10.21 -1.05
C ALA A 213 11.27 -9.17 -0.14
N SER A 214 12.01 -8.25 -0.76
CA SER A 214 12.74 -7.19 -0.04
C SER A 214 11.78 -6.29 0.77
N SER A 215 10.60 -5.98 0.22
CA SER A 215 9.58 -5.16 0.89
C SER A 215 8.97 -5.86 2.11
N MET A 216 8.75 -7.19 2.05
CA MET A 216 8.23 -7.97 3.19
C MET A 216 9.15 -7.85 4.41
N LYS A 217 10.47 -7.84 4.18
CA LYS A 217 11.46 -7.63 5.25
C LYS A 217 11.36 -6.25 5.91
N GLY A 218 10.63 -5.31 5.30
CA GLY A 218 10.27 -3.98 5.80
C GLY A 218 9.15 -3.95 6.83
N ASN A 219 8.31 -4.98 6.89
CA ASN A 219 7.12 -5.01 7.73
C ASN A 219 7.46 -4.80 9.23
N PRO A 220 6.61 -4.13 10.05
CA PRO A 220 6.87 -3.90 11.47
C PRO A 220 7.06 -5.18 12.29
N ILE A 221 6.45 -6.27 11.85
CA ILE A 221 6.54 -7.58 12.49
C ILE A 221 6.71 -8.66 11.42
N SER A 222 7.52 -9.69 11.70
CA SER A 222 7.60 -10.85 10.82
C SER A 222 6.27 -11.61 10.85
N LEU A 223 5.68 -11.83 9.68
CA LEU A 223 4.47 -12.62 9.51
C LEU A 223 4.83 -14.07 9.20
N THR A 224 4.07 -14.99 9.77
CA THR A 224 4.18 -16.43 9.54
C THR A 224 3.52 -16.82 8.23
N ASP A 225 3.88 -17.98 7.68
CA ASP A 225 3.25 -18.49 6.45
C ASP A 225 1.74 -18.68 6.60
N ALA A 226 1.27 -19.05 7.80
CA ALA A 226 -0.15 -19.17 8.11
C ALA A 226 -0.86 -17.81 8.05
N GLU A 227 -0.27 -16.76 8.63
CA GLU A 227 -0.79 -15.39 8.56
C GLU A 227 -0.82 -14.84 7.13
N LEU A 228 0.25 -15.09 6.36
CA LEU A 228 0.31 -14.72 4.95
C LEU A 228 -0.75 -15.47 4.12
N THR A 229 -1.00 -16.74 4.43
CA THR A 229 -2.03 -17.55 3.77
C THR A 229 -3.44 -17.06 4.10
N ASP A 230 -3.70 -16.67 5.35
CA ASP A 230 -4.99 -16.09 5.77
C ASP A 230 -5.29 -14.76 5.05
N ILE A 231 -4.26 -13.89 4.89
CA ILE A 231 -4.38 -12.66 4.09
C ILE A 231 -4.85 -12.99 2.66
N LEU A 232 -4.25 -14.01 2.02
CA LEU A 232 -4.65 -14.42 0.66
C LEU A 232 -6.06 -15.00 0.63
N HIS A 233 -6.47 -15.77 1.63
CA HIS A 233 -7.85 -16.28 1.72
C HIS A 233 -8.87 -15.14 1.78
N LYS A 234 -8.62 -14.13 2.61
CA LYS A 234 -9.51 -12.97 2.75
C LYS A 234 -9.53 -12.09 1.50
N ALA A 235 -8.41 -12.04 0.77
CA ALA A 235 -8.25 -11.23 -0.44
C ALA A 235 -8.74 -11.91 -1.75
N LEU A 236 -8.99 -13.22 -1.73
CA LEU A 236 -9.57 -13.96 -2.85
C LEU A 236 -10.97 -13.45 -3.21
#